data_AF-A0A3G4VY22-F1
#
_entry.id   AF-A0A3G4VY22-F1
#
_cell.length_a   1.000
_cell.length_b   1.000
_cell.length_c   1.000
_cell.angle_alpha   90.00
_cell.angle_beta   90.00
_cell.angle_gamma   90.00
#
_symmetry.space_group_name_H-M   'P 1'
#
loop_
_entity.id
_entity.type
_entity.pdbx_description
1 polymer ?
#
loop_
_entity_poly.entity_id
_entity_poly.type
_entity_poly.pdbx_seq_one_letter_code
_entity_poly.pdbx_strand_id
1 'polypeptide(L)'
;MRYLFGGTTDAAAETSTGARLPGSTGTVWNSAASDAQQLIDLIDTNGNPLSMLTADKNGMVPPFFGPDGVRYVWADFGAGRYMLLPTDTRTVVDEHTQGLDPHGDRAYANSLFDRAIPKTGATLTVDAKKNLLTAKVPSAADSAGSVLRVSDGTTTFTRILNNGTVVIDTVGAATPLALGTPAGQATGNLITAVNGKASAAGTGSVFTVRTDGSVIATGTVTAKNIGGSRVFSGTQPPENPQMGDVWIQFG
;
A
#
# COMPACT_ATOMS: atom_id res chain seq x y z
N MET A 1 -10.07 -33.07 6.39
CA MET A 1 -9.94 -33.42 4.95
C MET A 1 -8.86 -34.48 4.85
N ARG A 2 -9.16 -35.58 4.15
CA ARG A 2 -8.21 -36.66 3.89
C ARG A 2 -7.50 -36.43 2.56
N TYR A 3 -6.24 -36.83 2.49
CA TYR A 3 -5.42 -36.73 1.28
C TYR A 3 -5.27 -38.11 0.65
N LEU A 4 -5.28 -38.15 -0.69
CA LEU A 4 -5.00 -39.35 -1.46
C LEU A 4 -3.49 -39.55 -1.58
N PHE A 5 -3.01 -40.76 -1.33
CA PHE A 5 -1.62 -41.18 -1.46
C PHE A 5 -1.55 -42.41 -2.37
N GLY A 6 -0.36 -42.69 -2.92
CA GLY A 6 -0.17 -43.85 -3.78
C GLY A 6 -0.88 -43.75 -5.12
N GLY A 7 -0.93 -44.88 -5.85
CA GLY A 7 -1.55 -44.94 -7.19
C GLY A 7 -0.71 -44.28 -8.30
N THR A 8 0.52 -43.88 -7.99
CA THR A 8 1.46 -43.21 -8.88
C THR A 8 2.78 -43.97 -8.96
N THR A 9 3.60 -43.72 -9.99
CA THR A 9 4.83 -44.49 -10.28
C THR A 9 5.95 -44.30 -9.25
N ASP A 10 5.89 -43.25 -8.45
CA ASP A 10 6.80 -42.92 -7.35
C ASP A 10 6.43 -43.63 -6.04
N ALA A 11 5.22 -44.21 -5.92
CA ALA A 11 4.77 -44.92 -4.73
C ALA A 11 5.08 -46.43 -4.84
N ALA A 12 6.34 -46.80 -4.57
CA ALA A 12 6.89 -48.12 -4.80
C ALA A 12 7.10 -48.92 -3.50
N ALA A 13 6.60 -50.16 -3.45
CA ALA A 13 7.05 -51.10 -2.42
C ALA A 13 8.37 -51.73 -2.87
N GLU A 14 9.47 -51.34 -2.23
CA GLU A 14 10.83 -51.73 -2.63
C GLU A 14 11.66 -52.26 -1.46
N THR A 15 12.64 -53.12 -1.78
CA THR A 15 13.72 -53.50 -0.88
C THR A 15 14.74 -52.36 -0.72
N SER A 16 15.69 -52.50 0.20
CA SER A 16 16.82 -51.57 0.35
C SER A 16 17.73 -51.49 -0.90
N THR A 17 17.58 -52.40 -1.86
CA THR A 17 18.30 -52.41 -3.14
C THR A 17 17.45 -51.87 -4.30
N GLY A 18 16.23 -51.39 -4.05
CA GLY A 18 15.30 -50.89 -5.07
C GLY A 18 14.54 -51.98 -5.84
N ALA A 19 14.55 -53.24 -5.37
CA ALA A 19 13.80 -54.31 -6.02
C ALA A 19 12.33 -54.25 -5.61
N ARG A 20 11.41 -54.34 -6.59
CA ARG A 20 9.96 -54.30 -6.35
C ARG A 20 9.48 -55.49 -5.52
N LEU A 21 8.50 -55.25 -4.65
CA LEU A 21 7.91 -56.24 -3.75
C LEU A 21 6.41 -56.49 -4.04
N PRO A 22 6.05 -57.19 -5.15
CA PRO A 22 4.66 -57.52 -5.45
C PRO A 22 3.96 -58.31 -4.34
N GLY A 23 2.72 -57.93 -4.02
CA GLY A 23 1.90 -58.63 -3.00
C GLY A 23 2.36 -58.47 -1.56
N SER A 24 3.44 -57.72 -1.31
CA SER A 24 3.93 -57.46 0.04
C SER A 24 2.96 -56.56 0.81
N THR A 25 2.86 -56.79 2.12
CA THR A 25 2.07 -55.95 3.03
C THR A 25 2.95 -54.90 3.68
N GLY A 26 2.46 -53.67 3.77
CA GLY A 26 3.16 -52.53 4.37
C GLY A 26 2.34 -51.81 5.42
N THR A 27 3.02 -51.09 6.30
CA THR A 27 2.42 -50.25 7.34
C THR A 27 2.61 -48.77 7.02
N VAL A 28 1.74 -47.91 7.56
CA VAL A 28 1.79 -46.45 7.34
C VAL A 28 2.04 -45.75 8.67
N TRP A 29 2.86 -44.71 8.67
CA TRP A 29 3.35 -44.03 9.86
C TRP A 29 3.24 -42.51 9.73
N ASN A 30 3.20 -41.81 10.85
CA ASN A 30 3.12 -40.35 10.90
C ASN A 30 4.46 -39.62 10.77
N SER A 31 5.60 -40.33 10.80
CA SER A 31 6.94 -39.78 10.56
C SER A 31 7.97 -40.89 10.26
N ALA A 32 9.18 -40.51 9.87
CA ALA A 32 10.32 -41.42 9.75
C ALA A 32 10.99 -41.77 11.09
N ALA A 33 10.68 -41.06 12.18
CA ALA A 33 11.39 -41.17 13.45
C ALA A 33 11.12 -42.51 14.16
N SER A 34 12.03 -42.99 15.00
CA SER A 34 11.88 -44.28 15.68
C SER A 34 10.65 -44.37 16.58
N ASP A 35 10.18 -43.24 17.11
CA ASP A 35 8.99 -43.07 17.95
C ASP A 35 7.72 -42.75 17.14
N ALA A 36 7.75 -42.84 15.81
CA ALA A 36 6.58 -42.64 14.96
C ALA A 36 5.43 -43.58 15.37
N GLN A 37 4.22 -43.08 15.23
CA GLN A 37 3.00 -43.85 15.46
C GLN A 37 2.48 -44.41 14.14
N GLN A 38 2.06 -45.67 14.17
CA GLN A 38 1.42 -46.29 13.02
C GLN A 38 0.03 -45.66 12.83
N LEU A 39 -0.25 -45.23 11.62
CA LEU A 39 -1.55 -44.73 11.19
C LEU A 39 -2.40 -45.92 10.75
N ILE A 40 -3.47 -46.17 11.47
CA ILE A 40 -4.44 -47.26 11.20
C ILE A 40 -5.76 -46.75 10.61
N ASP A 41 -5.96 -45.43 10.61
CA ASP A 41 -7.11 -44.77 9.98
C ASP A 41 -6.83 -44.54 8.50
N LEU A 42 -6.82 -45.64 7.74
CA LEU A 42 -6.62 -45.67 6.30
C LEU A 42 -7.89 -46.17 5.63
N ILE A 43 -8.21 -45.64 4.45
CA ILE A 43 -9.35 -46.11 3.65
C ILE A 43 -8.94 -46.29 2.19
N ASP A 44 -9.52 -47.26 1.50
CA ASP A 44 -9.38 -47.43 0.05
C ASP A 44 -10.18 -46.36 -0.72
N THR A 45 -10.06 -46.37 -2.05
CA THR A 45 -10.79 -45.44 -2.92
C THR A 45 -12.31 -45.66 -2.95
N ASN A 46 -12.80 -46.78 -2.40
CA ASN A 46 -14.22 -47.07 -2.24
C ASN A 46 -14.74 -46.70 -0.83
N GLY A 47 -13.87 -46.22 0.07
CA GLY A 47 -14.20 -45.88 1.45
C GLY A 47 -14.15 -47.04 2.43
N ASN A 48 -13.64 -48.21 2.04
CA ASN A 48 -13.48 -49.34 2.95
C ASN A 48 -12.22 -49.13 3.83
N PRO A 49 -12.26 -49.46 5.13
CA PRO A 49 -11.10 -49.33 5.99
C PRO A 49 -9.98 -50.31 5.60
N LEU A 50 -8.74 -49.83 5.67
CA LEU A 50 -7.52 -50.59 5.46
C LEU A 50 -6.72 -50.65 6.77
N SER A 51 -6.32 -51.85 7.19
CA SER A 51 -5.42 -52.03 8.35
C SER A 51 -3.95 -52.02 7.95
N MET A 52 -3.66 -52.33 6.69
CA MET A 52 -2.34 -52.35 6.07
C MET A 52 -2.47 -52.06 4.58
N LEU A 53 -1.37 -51.64 3.95
CA LEU A 53 -1.27 -51.54 2.50
C LEU A 53 -0.85 -52.89 1.93
N THR A 54 -1.29 -53.22 0.73
CA THR A 54 -0.78 -54.38 -0.03
C THR A 54 -0.31 -53.89 -1.39
N ALA A 55 0.95 -54.14 -1.72
CA ALA A 55 1.51 -53.78 -3.00
C ALA A 55 0.86 -54.61 -4.12
N ASP A 56 0.63 -53.99 -5.27
CA ASP A 56 0.02 -54.65 -6.42
C ASP A 56 0.98 -55.68 -7.09
N LYS A 57 0.55 -56.27 -8.20
CA LYS A 57 1.35 -57.25 -8.96
C LYS A 57 2.69 -56.71 -9.49
N ASN A 58 2.88 -55.40 -9.53
CA ASN A 58 4.09 -54.73 -10.00
C ASN A 58 4.93 -54.18 -8.82
N GLY A 59 4.50 -54.39 -7.57
CA GLY A 59 5.14 -53.78 -6.41
C GLY A 59 4.85 -52.29 -6.27
N MET A 60 3.69 -51.82 -6.77
CA MET A 60 3.21 -50.45 -6.60
C MET A 60 2.26 -50.37 -5.41
N VAL A 61 2.28 -49.26 -4.69
CA VAL A 61 1.31 -48.96 -3.63
C VAL A 61 0.00 -48.47 -4.30
N PRO A 62 -1.13 -49.18 -4.14
CA PRO A 62 -2.42 -48.73 -4.65
C PRO A 62 -2.85 -47.39 -4.04
N PRO A 63 -3.76 -46.65 -4.68
CA PRO A 63 -4.27 -45.41 -4.11
C PRO A 63 -5.05 -45.68 -2.81
N PHE A 64 -4.81 -44.86 -1.79
CA PHE A 64 -5.52 -44.90 -0.50
C PHE A 64 -5.61 -43.50 0.10
N PHE A 65 -6.57 -43.27 1.00
CA PHE A 65 -6.62 -42.04 1.77
C PHE A 65 -6.08 -42.25 3.19
N GLY A 66 -5.26 -41.30 3.64
CA GLY A 66 -4.78 -41.25 5.02
C GLY A 66 -5.81 -40.65 6.00
N PRO A 67 -5.42 -40.44 7.27
CA PRO A 67 -6.25 -39.79 8.26
C PRO A 67 -6.53 -38.31 7.93
N ASP A 68 -7.56 -37.74 8.55
CA ASP A 68 -7.89 -36.33 8.38
C ASP A 68 -6.76 -35.39 8.83
N GLY A 69 -6.41 -34.43 7.96
CA GLY A 69 -5.41 -33.39 8.26
C GLY A 69 -3.95 -33.84 8.16
N VAL A 70 -3.70 -35.12 7.87
CA VAL A 70 -2.34 -35.66 7.72
C VAL A 70 -1.88 -35.52 6.27
N ARG A 71 -1.00 -34.54 6.02
CA ARG A 71 -0.51 -34.20 4.68
C ARG A 71 0.63 -35.09 4.19
N TYR A 72 1.40 -35.70 5.10
CA TYR A 72 2.52 -36.58 4.77
C TYR A 72 2.39 -37.86 5.55
N VAL A 73 2.64 -38.99 4.90
CA VAL A 73 2.66 -40.29 5.54
C VAL A 73 3.94 -41.04 5.15
N TRP A 74 4.35 -41.99 5.98
CA TRP A 74 5.52 -42.81 5.73
C TRP A 74 5.10 -44.26 5.57
N ALA A 75 5.37 -44.85 4.41
CA ALA A 75 5.09 -46.26 4.16
C ALA A 75 6.33 -47.10 4.48
N ASP A 76 6.12 -48.29 5.05
CA ASP A 76 7.17 -49.26 5.33
C ASP A 76 6.75 -50.66 4.88
N PHE A 77 7.48 -51.20 3.91
CA PHE A 77 7.32 -52.56 3.36
C PHE A 77 8.49 -53.49 3.77
N GLY A 78 9.27 -53.11 4.79
CA GLY A 78 10.36 -53.89 5.36
C GLY A 78 11.77 -53.36 5.05
N ALA A 79 11.91 -52.42 4.12
CA ALA A 79 13.19 -51.75 3.80
C ALA A 79 13.43 -50.48 4.62
N GLY A 80 12.45 -50.05 5.41
CA GLY A 80 12.43 -48.78 6.11
C GLY A 80 11.34 -47.85 5.62
N ARG A 81 11.12 -46.78 6.39
CA ARG A 81 10.06 -45.79 6.17
C ARG A 81 10.44 -44.78 5.10
N TYR A 82 9.65 -44.68 4.05
CA TYR A 82 9.78 -43.63 3.02
C TYR A 82 8.52 -42.77 2.96
N MET A 83 8.70 -41.47 2.69
CA MET A 83 7.60 -40.51 2.66
C MET A 83 6.78 -40.64 1.38
N LEU A 84 5.45 -40.63 1.50
CA LEU A 84 4.50 -40.46 0.41
C LEU A 84 3.93 -39.04 0.46
N LEU A 85 3.88 -38.40 -0.71
CA LEU A 85 3.23 -37.11 -0.90
C LEU A 85 1.79 -37.33 -1.36
N PRO A 86 0.88 -36.38 -1.07
CA PRO A 86 -0.47 -36.40 -1.62
C PRO A 86 -0.42 -36.38 -3.15
N THR A 87 -1.17 -37.28 -3.79
CA THR A 87 -1.27 -37.39 -5.25
C THR A 87 -2.47 -36.63 -5.83
N ASP A 88 -3.40 -36.20 -4.97
CA ASP A 88 -4.52 -35.36 -5.38
C ASP A 88 -4.12 -33.87 -5.46
N THR A 89 -3.72 -33.46 -6.66
CA THR A 89 -3.40 -32.06 -6.98
C THR A 89 -4.61 -31.14 -6.85
N ARG A 90 -5.83 -31.64 -7.03
CA ARG A 90 -7.03 -30.81 -6.95
C ARG A 90 -7.24 -30.32 -5.53
N THR A 91 -7.13 -31.22 -4.55
CA THR A 91 -7.21 -30.86 -3.12
C THR A 91 -6.19 -29.77 -2.75
N VAL A 92 -4.95 -29.90 -3.21
CA VAL A 92 -3.90 -28.90 -2.94
C VAL A 92 -4.21 -27.54 -3.59
N VAL A 93 -4.76 -27.54 -4.81
CA VAL A 93 -5.18 -26.31 -5.50
C VAL A 93 -6.41 -25.69 -4.83
N ASP A 94 -7.37 -26.50 -4.39
CA ASP A 94 -8.57 -26.04 -3.69
C ASP A 94 -8.18 -25.39 -2.34
N GLU A 95 -7.26 -25.99 -1.58
CA GLU A 95 -6.67 -25.38 -0.37
C GLU A 95 -6.00 -24.04 -0.67
N HIS A 96 -5.21 -23.99 -1.74
CA HIS A 96 -4.50 -22.79 -2.13
C HIS A 96 -5.45 -21.68 -2.58
N THR A 97 -6.50 -21.99 -3.35
CA THR A 97 -7.44 -21.01 -3.89
C THR A 97 -8.44 -20.50 -2.85
N GLN A 98 -8.79 -21.34 -1.87
CA GLN A 98 -9.74 -20.98 -0.80
C GLN A 98 -9.05 -20.44 0.45
N GLY A 99 -7.73 -20.60 0.58
CA GLY A 99 -6.94 -20.04 1.67
C GLY A 99 -7.10 -18.52 1.78
N LEU A 100 -7.30 -18.01 2.99
CA LEU A 100 -7.38 -16.56 3.25
C LEU A 100 -6.07 -15.84 2.86
N ASP A 101 -4.95 -16.51 3.08
CA ASP A 101 -3.59 -16.06 2.77
C ASP A 101 -2.66 -17.27 2.53
N PRO A 102 -2.79 -17.97 1.38
CA PRO A 102 -2.04 -19.19 1.10
C PRO A 102 -0.52 -18.98 0.99
N HIS A 103 -0.09 -17.72 0.90
CA HIS A 103 1.30 -17.32 0.76
C HIS A 103 1.84 -16.57 2.00
N GLY A 104 0.98 -16.22 2.96
CA GLY A 104 1.35 -15.44 4.16
C GLY A 104 1.79 -14.00 3.88
N ASP A 105 1.66 -13.54 2.64
CA ASP A 105 2.19 -12.27 2.15
C ASP A 105 1.12 -11.18 2.06
N ARG A 106 -0.17 -11.54 2.06
CA ARG A 106 -1.27 -10.58 1.98
C ARG A 106 -1.32 -9.71 3.23
N ALA A 107 -1.18 -10.31 4.41
CA ALA A 107 -1.12 -9.55 5.66
C ALA A 107 0.09 -8.59 5.68
N TYR A 108 1.24 -9.05 5.17
CA TYR A 108 2.44 -8.23 5.05
C TYR A 108 2.23 -7.07 4.06
N ALA A 109 1.74 -7.33 2.85
CA ALA A 109 1.45 -6.32 1.84
C ALA A 109 0.44 -5.28 2.35
N ASN A 110 -0.65 -5.73 3.00
CA ASN A 110 -1.62 -4.83 3.62
C ASN A 110 -0.98 -3.94 4.69
N SER A 111 -0.07 -4.48 5.51
CA SER A 111 0.66 -3.68 6.50
C SER A 111 1.58 -2.62 5.87
N LEU A 112 2.13 -2.89 4.68
CA LEU A 112 2.90 -1.89 3.93
C LEU A 112 2.01 -0.75 3.45
N PHE A 113 0.85 -1.08 2.87
CA PHE A 113 -0.11 -0.09 2.39
C PHE A 113 -0.71 0.75 3.52
N ASP A 114 -1.06 0.10 4.63
CA ASP A 114 -1.64 0.77 5.80
C ASP A 114 -0.69 1.79 6.45
N ARG A 115 0.63 1.56 6.36
CA ARG A 115 1.65 2.52 6.82
C ARG A 115 1.93 3.62 5.81
N ALA A 116 1.75 3.33 4.51
CA ALA A 116 2.09 4.26 3.44
C ALA A 116 0.95 5.24 3.12
N ILE A 117 -0.30 4.87 3.37
CA ILE A 117 -1.48 5.65 3.00
C ILE A 117 -2.28 6.00 4.26
N PRO A 118 -2.39 7.29 4.62
CA PRO A 118 -3.26 7.71 5.71
C PRO A 118 -4.70 7.29 5.42
N LYS A 119 -5.31 6.53 6.34
CA LYS A 119 -6.73 6.14 6.24
C LYS A 119 -7.63 7.30 6.64
N THR A 120 -8.90 7.24 6.25
CA THR A 120 -9.92 8.21 6.68
C THR A 120 -9.90 8.39 8.20
N GLY A 121 -9.74 9.63 8.66
CA GLY A 121 -9.67 9.98 10.09
C GLY A 121 -8.29 9.81 10.74
N ALA A 122 -7.25 9.41 10.00
CA ALA A 122 -5.90 9.32 10.54
C ALA A 122 -5.29 10.72 10.75
N THR A 123 -4.64 10.90 11.91
CA THR A 123 -3.77 12.07 12.16
C THR A 123 -2.40 11.81 11.57
N LEU A 124 -1.94 12.73 10.73
CA LEU A 124 -0.64 12.65 10.08
C LEU A 124 0.35 13.57 10.79
N THR A 125 1.20 12.97 11.62
CA THR A 125 2.27 13.69 12.33
C THR A 125 3.57 13.56 11.56
N VAL A 126 4.28 14.67 11.39
CA VAL A 126 5.57 14.72 10.68
C VAL A 126 6.62 15.19 11.67
N ASP A 127 7.71 14.45 11.79
CA ASP A 127 8.83 14.88 12.61
C ASP A 127 9.37 16.23 12.14
N ALA A 128 9.83 17.04 13.09
CA ALA A 128 10.44 18.33 12.77
C ALA A 128 11.54 18.16 11.71
N LYS A 129 11.53 19.03 10.69
CA LYS A 129 12.49 19.05 9.57
C LYS A 129 12.39 17.86 8.60
N LYS A 130 11.34 17.04 8.65
CA LYS A 130 11.05 16.03 7.64
C LYS A 130 9.96 16.51 6.68
N ASN A 131 10.04 16.04 5.43
CA ASN A 131 8.95 16.21 4.47
C ASN A 131 8.02 15.02 4.60
N LEU A 132 6.73 15.28 4.73
CA LEU A 132 5.71 14.24 4.63
C LEU A 132 5.60 13.69 3.21
N LEU A 133 5.56 14.59 2.23
CA LEU A 133 5.45 14.28 0.81
C LEU A 133 6.40 15.20 0.04
N THR A 134 7.19 14.63 -0.87
CA THR A 134 7.96 15.39 -1.85
C THR A 134 7.40 15.10 -3.23
N ALA A 135 6.68 16.08 -3.78
CA ALA A 135 6.12 16.04 -5.12
C ALA A 135 7.13 16.62 -6.12
N LYS A 136 7.66 15.81 -7.05
CA LYS A 136 8.53 16.29 -8.12
C LYS A 136 7.69 16.66 -9.35
N VAL A 137 7.67 17.94 -9.68
CA VAL A 137 7.00 18.45 -10.89
C VAL A 137 7.77 17.98 -12.14
N PRO A 138 7.12 17.35 -13.14
CA PRO A 138 7.77 16.99 -14.41
C PRO A 138 8.24 18.24 -15.16
N SER A 139 9.34 18.13 -15.92
CA SER A 139 9.84 19.25 -16.74
C SER A 139 9.02 19.51 -18.01
N ALA A 140 8.12 18.60 -18.38
CA ALA A 140 7.21 18.76 -19.51
C ALA A 140 5.94 19.49 -19.04
N ALA A 141 5.60 20.58 -19.72
CA ALA A 141 4.47 21.44 -19.37
C ALA A 141 3.13 20.76 -19.68
N ASP A 142 2.62 20.01 -18.71
CA ASP A 142 1.19 19.70 -18.64
C ASP A 142 0.51 20.82 -17.86
N SER A 143 -0.16 21.73 -18.54
CA SER A 143 -0.86 22.86 -17.91
C SER A 143 -2.23 22.49 -17.33
N ALA A 144 -2.72 21.27 -17.60
CA ALA A 144 -4.02 20.79 -17.14
C ALA A 144 -3.91 19.86 -15.91
N GLY A 145 -2.82 19.10 -15.81
CA GLY A 145 -2.57 18.17 -14.72
C GLY A 145 -2.15 18.83 -13.41
N SER A 146 -2.34 18.08 -12.31
CA SER A 146 -1.97 18.49 -10.95
C SER A 146 -1.08 17.43 -10.31
N VAL A 147 0.03 17.84 -9.72
CA VAL A 147 0.93 16.95 -8.96
C VAL A 147 0.37 16.66 -7.57
N LEU A 148 -0.33 17.63 -6.99
CA LEU A 148 -1.04 17.48 -5.72
C LEU A 148 -2.41 18.14 -5.84
N ARG A 149 -3.45 17.45 -5.38
CA ARG A 149 -4.82 17.99 -5.31
C ARG A 149 -5.40 17.66 -3.95
N VAL A 150 -5.95 18.68 -3.30
CA VAL A 150 -6.75 18.58 -2.08
C VAL A 150 -8.19 18.94 -2.45
N SER A 151 -9.11 18.00 -2.28
CA SER A 151 -10.52 18.15 -2.66
C SER A 151 -11.40 17.51 -1.59
N ASP A 152 -12.58 18.08 -1.37
CA ASP A 152 -13.63 17.53 -0.51
C ASP A 152 -14.57 16.56 -1.25
N GLY A 153 -14.23 16.21 -2.50
CA GLY A 153 -15.07 15.38 -3.37
C GLY A 153 -16.06 16.17 -4.23
N THR A 154 -16.12 17.50 -4.08
CA THR A 154 -16.88 18.39 -4.99
C THR A 154 -16.02 18.80 -6.20
N THR A 155 -16.55 19.73 -7.01
CA THR A 155 -15.83 20.33 -8.13
C THR A 155 -14.72 21.28 -7.70
N THR A 156 -14.63 21.65 -6.42
CA THR A 156 -13.66 22.63 -5.92
C THR A 156 -12.45 21.93 -5.29
N PHE A 157 -11.24 22.45 -5.53
CA PHE A 157 -10.01 21.85 -5.01
C PHE A 157 -8.83 22.81 -5.01
N THR A 158 -7.96 22.73 -4.01
CA THR A 158 -6.64 23.39 -4.02
C THR A 158 -5.63 22.44 -4.67
N ARG A 159 -4.73 22.95 -5.50
CA ARG A 159 -3.78 22.10 -6.22
C ARG A 159 -2.43 22.75 -6.47
N ILE A 160 -1.44 21.89 -6.65
CA ILE A 160 -0.15 22.24 -7.27
C ILE A 160 -0.20 21.67 -8.69
N LEU A 161 -0.16 22.55 -9.69
CA LEU A 161 -0.16 22.18 -11.10
C LEU A 161 1.15 21.49 -11.51
N ASN A 162 1.12 20.73 -12.61
CA ASN A 162 2.28 20.08 -13.23
C ASN A 162 3.31 21.07 -13.81
N ASN A 163 3.09 22.38 -13.67
CA ASN A 163 4.07 23.44 -13.94
C ASN A 163 4.60 24.12 -12.67
N GLY A 164 4.25 23.62 -11.48
CA GLY A 164 4.67 24.17 -10.18
C GLY A 164 3.79 25.31 -9.65
N THR A 165 2.78 25.73 -10.40
CA THR A 165 1.84 26.78 -9.94
C THR A 165 0.96 26.25 -8.81
N VAL A 166 0.90 26.96 -7.69
CA VAL A 166 -0.06 26.70 -6.62
C VAL A 166 -1.34 27.46 -6.94
N VAL A 167 -2.44 26.74 -7.12
CA VAL A 167 -3.79 27.29 -7.30
C VAL A 167 -4.57 27.03 -6.03
N ILE A 168 -5.01 28.11 -5.39
CA ILE A 168 -5.80 28.08 -4.16
C ILE A 168 -7.24 28.43 -4.54
N ASP A 169 -8.10 27.42 -4.63
CA ASP A 169 -9.54 27.60 -4.78
C ASP A 169 -10.22 27.46 -3.41
N THR A 170 -11.29 28.20 -3.17
CA THR A 170 -12.07 28.08 -1.92
C THR A 170 -12.90 26.80 -1.92
N VAL A 171 -12.37 25.70 -1.42
CA VAL A 171 -13.04 24.40 -1.30
C VAL A 171 -14.03 24.40 -0.13
N GLY A 172 -15.34 24.46 -0.43
CA GLY A 172 -16.40 24.32 0.58
C GLY A 172 -16.47 25.44 1.63
N ALA A 173 -17.26 25.21 2.69
CA ALA A 173 -17.39 26.14 3.83
C ALA A 173 -16.21 26.08 4.83
N ALA A 174 -15.29 25.14 4.64
CA ALA A 174 -14.09 24.97 5.45
C ALA A 174 -12.88 25.44 4.63
N THR A 175 -12.32 26.59 5.00
CA THR A 175 -11.23 27.27 4.29
C THR A 175 -10.05 26.30 4.06
N PRO A 176 -9.79 25.85 2.83
CA PRO A 176 -8.82 24.77 2.55
C PRO A 176 -7.36 25.16 2.80
N LEU A 177 -7.13 26.45 3.05
CA LEU A 177 -5.93 26.95 3.66
C LEU A 177 -6.33 28.01 4.71
N ALA A 178 -6.76 27.55 5.89
CA ALA A 178 -6.75 28.42 7.06
C ALA A 178 -5.27 28.67 7.42
N LEU A 179 -4.67 29.71 6.83
CA LEU A 179 -3.45 30.32 7.37
C LEU A 179 -3.85 31.10 8.63
N GLY A 180 -4.33 30.38 9.64
CA GLY A 180 -4.56 30.94 10.95
C GLY A 180 -3.22 31.07 11.65
N THR A 181 -2.95 32.22 12.22
CA THR A 181 -1.97 32.27 13.31
C THR A 181 -2.49 31.44 14.47
N PRO A 182 -1.70 30.50 15.00
CA PRO A 182 -1.98 29.97 16.33
C PRO A 182 -2.14 31.14 17.30
N ALA A 183 -3.16 31.11 18.15
CA ALA A 183 -3.32 32.12 19.19
C ALA A 183 -2.02 32.22 20.00
N GLY A 184 -1.38 33.40 20.00
CA GLY A 184 -0.11 33.64 20.68
C GLY A 184 1.16 33.52 19.82
N GLN A 185 1.09 33.25 18.51
CA GLN A 185 2.26 33.39 17.64
C GLN A 185 2.55 34.87 17.37
N ALA A 186 3.78 35.28 17.71
CA ALA A 186 4.32 36.59 17.38
C ALA A 186 4.40 36.79 15.86
N THR A 187 4.36 38.07 15.46
CA THR A 187 4.67 38.62 14.13
C THR A 187 5.51 37.71 13.23
N GLY A 188 4.97 37.33 12.07
CA GLY A 188 5.65 36.46 11.10
C GLY A 188 5.03 36.50 9.70
N ASN A 189 5.65 35.80 8.76
CA ASN A 189 5.15 35.68 7.40
C ASN A 189 4.24 34.44 7.27
N LEU A 190 3.01 34.62 6.82
CA LEU A 190 2.07 33.54 6.46
C LEU A 190 2.37 32.99 5.06
N ILE A 191 2.66 33.86 4.10
CA ILE A 191 3.07 33.51 2.74
C ILE A 191 4.33 34.29 2.44
N THR A 192 5.38 33.64 1.92
CA THR A 192 6.57 34.31 1.40
C THR A 192 6.86 33.75 0.01
N ALA A 193 6.72 34.58 -1.02
CA ALA A 193 7.19 34.28 -2.36
C ALA A 193 8.57 34.90 -2.55
N VAL A 194 9.51 34.13 -3.12
CA VAL A 194 10.87 34.58 -3.44
C VAL A 194 11.15 34.32 -4.92
N ASN A 195 11.96 35.17 -5.54
CA ASN A 195 12.45 34.92 -6.90
C ASN A 195 13.80 34.18 -6.83
N GLY A 196 13.76 32.85 -6.71
CA GLY A 196 14.94 31.99 -6.59
C GLY A 196 14.77 30.86 -5.57
N LYS A 197 15.87 30.19 -5.19
CA LYS A 197 15.84 29.14 -4.16
C LYS A 197 15.56 29.77 -2.80
N ALA A 198 14.38 29.48 -2.24
CA ALA A 198 14.04 29.87 -0.88
C ALA A 198 15.00 29.19 0.13
N SER A 199 15.56 29.96 1.04
CA SER A 199 16.11 29.45 2.30
C SER A 199 15.19 29.91 3.43
N ALA A 200 15.15 29.15 4.53
CA ALA A 200 14.33 29.50 5.71
C ALA A 200 14.69 30.88 6.32
N ALA A 201 15.78 31.51 5.88
CA ALA A 201 16.30 32.78 6.37
C ALA A 201 16.45 33.85 5.27
N GLY A 202 15.91 33.64 4.07
CA GLY A 202 16.12 34.53 2.94
C GLY A 202 15.38 35.87 3.05
N THR A 203 16.11 36.98 3.02
CA THR A 203 15.59 38.37 3.06
C THR A 203 15.08 38.89 1.71
N GLY A 204 14.89 38.02 0.71
CA GLY A 204 14.58 38.36 -0.67
C GLY A 204 13.14 38.08 -1.12
N SER A 205 12.14 38.32 -0.26
CA SER A 205 10.74 38.09 -0.63
C SER A 205 10.27 39.10 -1.68
N VAL A 206 9.67 38.63 -2.78
CA VAL A 206 8.99 39.49 -3.75
C VAL A 206 7.57 39.83 -3.33
N PHE A 207 6.96 38.96 -2.52
CA PHE A 207 5.63 39.12 -1.96
C PHE A 207 5.53 38.40 -0.63
N THR A 208 4.99 39.06 0.39
CA THR A 208 4.79 38.51 1.72
C THR A 208 3.41 38.87 2.24
N VAL A 209 2.66 37.87 2.71
CA VAL A 209 1.46 38.08 3.55
C VAL A 209 1.87 37.80 4.99
N ARG A 210 1.59 38.73 5.90
CA ARG A 210 1.94 38.59 7.31
C ARG A 210 0.76 38.18 8.17
N THR A 211 1.09 37.73 9.37
CA THR A 211 0.14 37.32 10.40
C THR A 211 -0.76 38.44 10.91
N ASP A 212 -0.36 39.69 10.74
CA ASP A 212 -1.13 40.90 11.07
C ASP A 212 -2.05 41.36 9.92
N GLY A 213 -2.12 40.59 8.82
CA GLY A 213 -2.91 40.91 7.63
C GLY A 213 -2.21 41.85 6.64
N SER A 214 -1.02 42.36 6.96
CA SER A 214 -0.27 43.19 6.02
C SER A 214 0.25 42.40 4.83
N VAL A 215 0.25 43.06 3.67
CA VAL A 215 0.79 42.53 2.41
C VAL A 215 1.94 43.41 1.98
N ILE A 216 3.11 42.81 1.77
CA ILE A 216 4.33 43.50 1.35
C ILE A 216 4.74 42.95 0.00
N ALA A 217 4.77 43.81 -1.00
CA ALA A 217 5.32 43.50 -2.31
C ALA A 217 6.53 44.41 -2.55
N THR A 218 7.61 43.86 -3.09
CA THR A 218 8.78 44.66 -3.49
C THR A 218 8.66 45.24 -4.91
N GLY A 219 7.59 44.87 -5.64
CA GLY A 219 7.25 45.39 -6.96
C GLY A 219 5.87 46.05 -7.01
N THR A 220 5.49 46.52 -8.20
CA THR A 220 4.19 47.15 -8.45
C THR A 220 3.04 46.19 -8.17
N VAL A 221 2.12 46.61 -7.30
CA VAL A 221 0.85 45.90 -7.08
C VAL A 221 -0.19 46.46 -8.03
N THR A 222 -0.66 45.65 -8.98
CA THR A 222 -1.81 46.00 -9.81
C THR A 222 -3.07 45.44 -9.17
N ALA A 223 -3.89 46.28 -8.57
CA ALA A 223 -5.21 45.91 -8.08
C ALA A 223 -6.28 46.43 -9.05
N LYS A 224 -7.33 45.63 -9.31
CA LYS A 224 -8.53 46.18 -9.94
C LYS A 224 -9.20 47.14 -8.95
N ASN A 225 -9.61 48.31 -9.44
CA ASN A 225 -10.40 49.23 -8.64
C ASN A 225 -11.65 48.54 -8.09
N ILE A 226 -11.92 48.72 -6.80
CA ILE A 226 -13.18 48.30 -6.20
C ILE A 226 -14.16 49.45 -6.42
N GLY A 227 -15.09 49.28 -7.37
CA GLY A 227 -16.02 50.33 -7.79
C GLY A 227 -15.44 51.29 -8.83
N GLY A 228 -16.04 52.48 -8.97
CA GLY A 228 -15.63 53.51 -9.95
C GLY A 228 -14.43 54.34 -9.51
N SER A 229 -14.04 54.27 -8.23
CA SER A 229 -12.92 55.02 -7.66
C SER A 229 -11.58 54.48 -8.13
N ARG A 230 -10.69 55.36 -8.61
CA ARG A 230 -9.34 55.00 -9.02
C ARG A 230 -8.36 55.33 -7.89
N VAL A 231 -7.45 54.42 -7.58
CA VAL A 231 -6.40 54.68 -6.59
C VAL A 231 -5.08 54.95 -7.31
N PHE A 232 -4.50 56.11 -7.04
CA PHE A 232 -3.20 56.54 -7.56
C PHE A 232 -2.21 56.66 -6.40
N SER A 233 -0.93 56.45 -6.69
CA SER A 233 0.12 56.65 -5.71
C SER A 233 1.36 57.23 -6.40
N GLY A 234 2.00 58.24 -5.80
CA GLY A 234 3.18 58.90 -6.36
C GLY A 234 3.52 60.23 -5.69
N THR A 235 4.65 60.84 -6.06
CA THR A 235 5.11 62.14 -5.52
C THR A 235 4.29 63.33 -6.00
N GLN A 236 3.56 63.17 -7.11
CA GLN A 236 2.70 64.18 -7.72
C GLN A 236 1.28 63.63 -7.93
N PRO A 237 0.24 64.48 -7.87
CA PRO A 237 -1.13 64.06 -8.12
C PRO A 237 -1.32 63.63 -9.59
N PRO A 238 -2.32 62.78 -9.89
CA PRO A 238 -2.64 62.42 -11.27
C PRO A 238 -3.05 63.66 -12.07
N GLU A 239 -2.70 63.70 -13.36
CA GLU A 239 -2.95 64.87 -14.23
C GLU A 239 -4.45 65.18 -14.41
N ASN A 240 -5.34 64.21 -14.20
CA ASN A 240 -6.79 64.35 -14.37
C ASN A 240 -7.58 63.59 -13.27
N PRO A 241 -7.61 64.09 -12.02
CA PRO A 241 -8.36 63.45 -10.95
C PRO A 241 -9.86 63.54 -11.21
N GLN A 242 -10.58 62.45 -10.94
CA GLN A 242 -12.03 62.35 -10.98
C GLN A 242 -12.58 62.35 -9.55
N MET A 243 -13.85 62.75 -9.41
CA MET A 243 -14.53 62.69 -8.10
C MET A 243 -14.57 61.23 -7.61
N GLY A 244 -14.02 60.99 -6.43
CA GLY A 244 -13.90 59.65 -5.84
C GLY A 244 -12.56 58.97 -6.08
N ASP A 245 -11.62 59.58 -6.81
CA ASP A 245 -10.25 59.09 -6.86
C ASP A 245 -9.55 59.29 -5.51
N VAL A 246 -8.70 58.33 -5.16
CA VAL A 246 -7.85 58.38 -3.96
C VAL A 246 -6.41 58.48 -4.43
N TRP A 247 -5.73 59.58 -4.09
CA TRP A 247 -4.30 59.73 -4.33
C TRP A 247 -3.55 59.62 -3.01
N ILE A 248 -2.58 58.70 -2.96
CA ILE A 248 -1.70 58.52 -1.82
C ILE A 248 -0.33 59.09 -2.19
N GLN A 249 0.00 60.24 -1.61
CA GLN A 249 1.31 60.85 -1.76
C GLN A 249 2.33 60.06 -0.92
N PHE A 250 3.43 59.66 -1.54
CA PHE A 250 4.58 59.10 -0.85
C PHE A 250 5.88 59.71 -1.42
N GLY A 251 6.84 59.95 -0.54
CA GLY A 251 8.04 60.76 -0.80
C GLY A 251 8.17 61.85 0.25
#